data_AF-A0A940KQS1-F1
#
_entry.id   AF-A0A940KQS1-F1
#
_cell.length_a   1.000
_cell.length_b   1.000
_cell.length_c   1.000
_cell.angle_alpha   90.00
_cell.angle_beta   90.00
_cell.angle_gamma   90.00
#
_symmetry.space_group_name_H-M   'P 1'
#
loop_
_entity.id
_entity.type
_entity.pdbx_description
1 polymer ?
#
loop_
_entity_poly.entity_id
_entity_poly.type
_entity_poly.pdbx_seq_one_letter_code
_entity_poly.pdbx_strand_id
1 'polypeptide(L)'
;LYDAIAKLTYPEVKAFLVKYVDGGTPIPYEEFFSIAGIDYLKKKTIQAISMGRIDIKEQKGKIVVTDNSNMNQFGQKMGYQKGDELVSINGDTVTATNFDLLLRKFNASAKEGDTLSVVVLRKVNGKKNTSVTLSQQVFKADRVIEHVLEINPNPTPAQLEMRKIWWGQGFCK
;
A
#
# COMPACT_ATOMS: atom_id res chain seq x y z
N LEU A 1 17.82 -11.82 -30.65
CA LEU A 1 16.57 -11.07 -30.35
C LEU A 1 16.80 -9.55 -30.36
N TYR A 2 17.68 -9.01 -29.52
CA TYR A 2 17.89 -7.54 -29.43
C TYR A 2 18.38 -6.87 -30.72
N ASP A 3 19.13 -7.57 -31.58
CA ASP A 3 19.51 -7.06 -32.90
C ASP A 3 18.32 -6.83 -33.83
N ALA A 4 17.29 -7.67 -33.74
CA ALA A 4 16.07 -7.50 -34.54
C ALA A 4 15.27 -6.28 -34.04
N ILE A 5 15.20 -6.07 -32.73
CA ILE A 5 14.58 -4.88 -32.13
C ILE A 5 15.33 -3.62 -32.54
N ALA A 6 16.68 -3.65 -32.52
CA ALA A 6 17.50 -2.52 -32.97
C ALA A 6 17.21 -2.12 -34.42
N LYS A 7 17.08 -3.11 -35.32
CA LYS A 7 16.77 -2.86 -36.74
C LYS A 7 15.39 -2.25 -36.98
N LEU A 8 14.42 -2.54 -36.11
CA LEU A 8 13.05 -2.03 -36.21
C LEU A 8 12.83 -0.72 -35.46
N THR A 9 13.76 -0.34 -34.57
CA THR A 9 13.66 0.83 -33.71
C THR A 9 14.93 1.66 -33.83
N TYR A 10 15.79 1.63 -32.82
CA TYR A 10 17.05 2.37 -32.76
C TYR A 10 18.14 1.58 -32.03
N PRO A 11 19.43 1.75 -32.35
CA PRO A 11 20.54 1.11 -31.63
C PRO A 11 20.55 1.36 -30.11
N GLU A 12 20.10 2.52 -29.68
CA GLU A 12 19.99 2.94 -28.28
C GLU A 12 19.00 2.07 -27.50
N VAL A 13 17.94 1.59 -28.16
CA VAL A 13 16.96 0.65 -27.56
C VAL A 13 17.64 -0.68 -27.25
N LYS A 14 18.51 -1.18 -28.14
CA LYS A 14 19.31 -2.38 -27.87
C LYS A 14 20.26 -2.16 -26.70
N ALA A 15 20.94 -1.03 -26.64
CA ALA A 15 21.85 -0.70 -25.53
C ALA A 15 21.11 -0.69 -24.19
N PHE A 16 19.90 -0.09 -24.15
CA PHE A 16 19.04 -0.11 -22.98
C PHE A 16 18.66 -1.53 -22.55
N LEU A 17 18.17 -2.36 -23.49
CA LEU A 17 17.72 -3.73 -23.20
C LEU A 17 18.87 -4.60 -22.69
N VAL A 18 20.04 -4.53 -23.33
CA VAL A 18 21.22 -5.28 -22.89
C VAL A 18 21.66 -4.84 -21.50
N LYS A 19 21.65 -3.54 -21.20
CA LYS A 19 22.12 -3.03 -19.91
C LYS A 19 21.17 -3.37 -18.76
N TYR A 20 19.88 -3.07 -18.92
CA TYR A 20 18.94 -3.06 -17.81
C TYR A 20 17.99 -4.28 -17.76
N VAL A 21 17.82 -5.01 -18.87
CA VAL A 21 16.97 -6.21 -18.92
C VAL A 21 17.82 -7.47 -18.84
N ASP A 22 18.86 -7.56 -19.67
CA ASP A 22 19.74 -8.73 -19.72
C ASP A 22 20.93 -8.62 -18.72
N GLY A 23 21.47 -7.41 -18.56
CA GLY A 23 22.69 -7.15 -17.79
C GLY A 23 22.50 -6.98 -16.28
N GLY A 24 21.30 -7.22 -15.75
CA GLY A 24 21.01 -7.19 -14.30
C GLY A 24 21.16 -5.82 -13.61
N THR A 25 21.50 -4.76 -14.36
CA THR A 25 21.60 -3.41 -13.81
C THR A 25 20.19 -2.88 -13.51
N PRO A 26 19.91 -2.39 -12.28
CA PRO A 26 18.61 -1.80 -11.98
C PRO A 26 18.33 -0.59 -12.88
N ILE A 27 17.07 -0.46 -13.34
CA ILE A 27 16.65 0.68 -14.14
C ILE A 27 16.65 1.94 -13.25
N PRO A 28 17.35 3.03 -13.64
CA PRO A 28 17.28 4.32 -12.95
C PRO A 28 15.95 5.02 -13.25
N TYR A 29 14.89 4.59 -12.58
CA TYR A 29 13.53 5.11 -12.81
C TYR A 29 13.42 6.63 -12.62
N GLU A 30 14.13 7.19 -11.64
CA GLU A 30 14.16 8.64 -11.41
C GLU A 30 14.60 9.40 -12.66
N GLU A 31 15.67 8.96 -13.32
CA GLU A 31 16.17 9.57 -14.54
C GLU A 31 15.13 9.50 -15.67
N PHE A 32 14.58 8.32 -15.94
CA PHE A 32 13.66 8.13 -17.07
C PHE A 32 12.33 8.85 -16.88
N PHE A 33 11.76 8.82 -15.67
CA PHE A 33 10.52 9.54 -15.38
C PHE A 33 10.74 11.06 -15.37
N SER A 34 11.93 11.53 -14.97
CA SER A 34 12.25 12.97 -14.98
C SER A 34 12.21 13.58 -16.38
N ILE A 35 12.42 12.80 -17.45
CA ILE A 35 12.34 13.26 -18.85
C ILE A 35 10.93 13.77 -19.18
N ALA A 36 9.89 13.15 -18.62
CA ALA A 36 8.50 13.59 -18.75
C ALA A 36 8.07 14.52 -17.60
N GLY A 37 9.01 15.02 -16.79
CA GLY A 37 8.72 15.81 -15.59
C GLY A 37 7.90 15.05 -14.56
N ILE A 38 8.12 13.74 -14.42
CA ILE A 38 7.47 12.92 -13.41
C ILE A 38 8.54 12.59 -12.36
N ASP A 39 8.25 12.92 -11.10
CA ASP A 39 9.11 12.59 -9.97
C ASP A 39 8.80 11.16 -9.53
N TYR A 40 9.82 10.31 -9.49
CA TYR A 40 9.71 8.96 -8.94
C TYR A 40 10.23 8.94 -7.52
N LEU A 41 9.40 8.46 -6.60
CA LEU A 41 9.75 8.27 -5.20
C LEU A 41 9.71 6.78 -4.89
N LYS A 42 10.86 6.19 -4.59
CA LYS A 42 10.94 4.79 -4.18
C LYS A 42 10.05 4.51 -2.96
N LYS A 43 9.99 5.46 -2.03
CA LYS A 43 9.12 5.44 -0.85
C LYS A 43 8.58 6.83 -0.57
N LYS A 44 7.30 6.93 -0.20
CA LYS A 44 6.68 8.15 0.33
C LYS A 44 5.85 7.81 1.56
N THR A 45 6.00 8.62 2.60
CA THR A 45 5.13 8.53 3.77
C THR A 45 3.92 9.43 3.53
N ILE A 46 2.73 8.85 3.65
CA ILE A 46 1.45 9.56 3.61
C ILE A 46 0.70 9.33 4.92
N GLN A 47 -0.23 10.22 5.23
CA GLN A 47 -1.15 10.05 6.34
C GLN A 47 -2.45 9.44 5.83
N ALA A 48 -2.85 8.29 6.38
CA ALA A 48 -4.06 7.58 5.98
C ALA A 48 -4.77 6.96 7.18
N ILE A 49 -6.09 6.81 7.07
CA ILE A 49 -6.87 6.04 8.04
C ILE A 49 -6.37 4.59 8.04
N SER A 50 -6.32 3.99 9.23
CA SER A 50 -5.78 2.66 9.43
C SER A 50 -6.55 1.90 10.50
N MET A 51 -6.56 0.57 10.38
CA MET A 51 -6.96 -0.35 11.45
C MET A 51 -5.77 -0.90 12.24
N GLY A 52 -4.56 -0.36 12.02
CA GLY A 52 -3.42 -0.65 12.89
C GLY A 52 -2.27 -1.44 12.27
N ARG A 53 -2.39 -1.88 11.00
CA ARG A 53 -1.35 -2.63 10.28
C ARG A 53 -0.90 -3.91 11.02
N ILE A 54 -1.87 -4.73 11.40
CA ILE A 54 -1.67 -6.07 11.96
C ILE A 54 -1.74 -7.12 10.85
N ASP A 55 -0.94 -8.17 10.98
CA ASP A 55 -0.98 -9.30 10.05
C ASP A 55 -1.94 -10.35 10.59
N ILE A 56 -2.94 -10.68 9.79
CA ILE A 56 -4.01 -11.60 10.16
C ILE A 56 -4.03 -12.81 9.24
N LYS A 57 -4.58 -13.91 9.75
CA LYS A 57 -4.83 -15.11 8.95
C LYS A 57 -6.09 -15.79 9.44
N GLU A 58 -6.79 -16.45 8.51
CA GLU A 58 -7.84 -17.37 8.90
C GLU A 58 -7.25 -18.63 9.55
N GLN A 59 -7.77 -18.99 10.72
CA GLN A 59 -7.50 -20.25 11.40
C GLN A 59 -8.81 -20.86 11.90
N LYS A 60 -9.18 -22.04 11.39
CA LYS A 60 -10.41 -22.76 11.78
C LYS A 60 -11.68 -21.91 11.66
N GLY A 61 -11.81 -21.14 10.57
CA GLY A 61 -12.97 -20.27 10.32
C GLY A 61 -12.97 -18.94 11.10
N LYS A 62 -11.88 -18.63 11.81
CA LYS A 62 -11.72 -17.42 12.63
C LYS A 62 -10.59 -16.56 12.12
N ILE A 63 -10.70 -15.24 12.23
CA ILE A 63 -9.63 -14.32 11.86
C ILE A 63 -8.73 -14.09 13.07
N VAL A 64 -7.45 -14.44 12.95
CA VAL A 64 -6.49 -14.39 14.05
C VAL A 64 -5.33 -13.49 13.69
N VAL A 65 -4.91 -12.64 14.63
CA VAL A 65 -3.70 -11.82 14.52
C VAL A 65 -2.47 -12.72 14.64
N THR A 66 -1.71 -12.84 13.56
CA THR A 66 -0.51 -13.68 13.47
C THR A 66 0.78 -12.93 13.77
N ASP A 67 0.82 -11.63 13.45
CA ASP A 67 1.95 -10.75 13.72
C ASP A 67 1.44 -9.32 13.98
N ASN A 68 2.14 -8.62 14.87
CA ASN A 68 1.88 -7.26 15.26
C ASN A 68 3.17 -6.40 15.32
N SER A 69 4.29 -6.92 14.83
CA SER A 69 5.57 -6.21 14.76
C SER A 69 5.55 -5.02 13.79
N ASN A 70 4.69 -5.07 12.77
CA ASN A 70 4.51 -4.01 11.79
C ASN A 70 3.43 -2.99 12.15
N MET A 71 2.92 -3.00 13.39
CA MET A 71 1.86 -2.09 13.82
C MET A 71 2.29 -0.63 13.69
N ASN A 72 1.42 0.17 13.07
CA ASN A 72 1.58 1.62 13.08
C ASN A 72 1.09 2.24 14.40
N GLN A 73 1.19 3.56 14.51
CA GLN A 73 0.78 4.33 15.69
C GLN A 73 -0.68 4.02 16.11
N PHE A 74 -1.57 3.80 15.15
CA PHE A 74 -2.96 3.46 15.43
C PHE A 74 -3.10 2.06 16.05
N GLY A 75 -2.41 1.06 15.49
CA GLY A 75 -2.43 -0.32 15.99
C GLY A 75 -1.86 -0.45 17.40
N GLN A 76 -0.79 0.28 17.67
CA GLN A 76 -0.17 0.36 18.99
C GLN A 76 -1.15 0.91 20.04
N LYS A 77 -1.94 1.94 19.70
CA LYS A 77 -2.97 2.50 20.58
C LYS A 77 -4.19 1.59 20.73
N MET A 78 -4.60 0.89 19.68
CA MET A 78 -5.63 -0.15 19.76
C MET A 78 -5.22 -1.30 20.68
N GLY A 79 -3.92 -1.60 20.78
CA GLY A 79 -3.41 -2.60 21.69
C GLY A 79 -3.65 -4.04 21.23
N TYR A 80 -3.63 -4.28 19.92
CA TYR A 80 -3.70 -5.63 19.35
C TYR A 80 -2.50 -6.47 19.79
N GLN A 81 -2.76 -7.76 20.03
CA GLN A 81 -1.75 -8.72 20.41
C GLN A 81 -1.76 -9.90 19.45
N LYS A 82 -0.57 -10.48 19.24
CA LYS A 82 -0.43 -11.75 18.54
C LYS A 82 -1.27 -12.82 19.25
N GLY A 83 -2.08 -13.53 18.47
CA GLY A 83 -2.99 -14.55 18.95
C GLY A 83 -4.41 -14.05 19.27
N ASP A 84 -4.68 -12.75 19.13
CA ASP A 84 -6.04 -12.23 19.21
C ASP A 84 -6.91 -12.83 18.09
N GLU A 85 -8.06 -13.38 18.46
CA GLU A 85 -9.11 -13.75 17.53
C GLU A 85 -10.12 -12.61 17.43
N LEU A 86 -10.31 -12.06 16.23
CA LEU A 86 -11.24 -10.97 15.95
C LEU A 86 -12.68 -11.51 15.95
N VAL A 87 -13.52 -10.98 16.84
CA VAL A 87 -14.92 -11.39 17.03
C VAL A 87 -15.88 -10.41 16.37
N SER A 88 -15.66 -9.11 16.55
CA SER A 88 -16.50 -8.09 15.93
C SER A 88 -15.73 -6.80 15.67
N ILE A 89 -16.19 -6.05 14.67
CA ILE A 89 -15.70 -4.72 14.31
C ILE A 89 -16.91 -3.79 14.23
N ASN A 90 -16.93 -2.75 15.05
CA ASN A 90 -18.04 -1.79 15.17
C ASN A 90 -19.41 -2.46 15.35
N GLY A 91 -19.45 -3.58 16.09
CA GLY A 91 -20.66 -4.36 16.34
C GLY A 91 -20.97 -5.42 15.28
N ASP A 92 -20.38 -5.33 14.08
CA ASP A 92 -20.54 -6.36 13.05
C ASP A 92 -19.70 -7.59 13.39
N THR A 93 -20.30 -8.77 13.38
CA THR A 93 -19.60 -10.03 13.67
C THR A 93 -18.58 -10.32 12.58
N VAL A 94 -17.37 -10.70 12.98
CA VAL A 94 -16.28 -11.10 12.08
C VAL A 94 -16.35 -12.60 11.82
N THR A 95 -16.30 -12.96 10.54
CA THR A 95 -16.12 -14.32 10.04
C THR A 95 -15.02 -14.35 8.99
N ALA A 96 -14.52 -15.53 8.68
CA ALA A 96 -13.60 -15.74 7.56
C ALA A 96 -14.11 -15.17 6.23
N THR A 97 -15.41 -15.22 6.00
CA THR A 97 -16.03 -14.88 4.72
C THR A 97 -16.37 -13.40 4.59
N ASN A 98 -16.55 -12.68 5.69
CA ASN A 98 -17.00 -11.28 5.66
C ASN A 98 -15.90 -10.26 6.05
N PHE A 99 -14.73 -10.73 6.51
CA PHE A 99 -13.70 -9.84 7.03
C PHE A 99 -13.24 -8.80 5.99
N ASP A 100 -13.00 -9.21 4.74
CA ASP A 100 -12.60 -8.29 3.68
C ASP A 100 -13.67 -7.22 3.40
N LEU A 101 -14.95 -7.58 3.49
CA LEU A 101 -16.06 -6.65 3.33
C LEU A 101 -16.09 -5.65 4.48
N LEU A 102 -15.92 -6.10 5.72
CA LEU A 102 -15.88 -5.23 6.90
C LEU A 102 -14.69 -4.26 6.84
N LEU A 103 -13.53 -4.72 6.37
CA LEU A 103 -12.35 -3.87 6.17
C LEU A 103 -12.61 -2.80 5.10
N ARG A 104 -13.21 -3.17 3.97
CA ARG A 104 -13.60 -2.22 2.91
C ARG A 104 -14.63 -1.21 3.42
N LYS A 105 -15.64 -1.68 4.16
CA LYS A 105 -16.68 -0.84 4.79
C LYS A 105 -16.04 0.19 5.71
N PHE A 106 -15.16 -0.24 6.62
CA PHE A 106 -14.43 0.65 7.52
C PHE A 106 -13.63 1.70 6.75
N ASN A 107 -12.81 1.29 5.79
CA ASN A 107 -11.97 2.23 5.01
C ASN A 107 -12.79 3.24 4.19
N ALA A 108 -14.00 2.86 3.74
CA ALA A 108 -14.88 3.74 2.97
C ALA A 108 -15.66 4.72 3.84
N SER A 109 -16.02 4.34 5.07
CA SER A 109 -16.90 5.14 5.93
C SER A 109 -16.20 5.88 7.06
N ALA A 110 -15.05 5.40 7.52
CA ALA A 110 -14.37 5.93 8.70
C ALA A 110 -13.88 7.36 8.47
N LYS A 111 -14.06 8.20 9.49
CA LYS A 111 -13.60 9.59 9.53
C LYS A 111 -12.77 9.82 10.78
N GLU A 112 -11.92 10.83 10.74
CA GLU A 112 -11.16 11.24 11.93
C GLU A 112 -12.12 11.65 13.04
N GLY A 113 -11.87 11.17 14.26
CA GLY A 113 -12.73 11.37 15.43
C GLY A 113 -13.76 10.25 15.67
N ASP A 114 -14.08 9.42 14.66
CA ASP A 114 -14.96 8.26 14.86
C ASP A 114 -14.34 7.28 15.86
N THR A 115 -15.16 6.48 16.53
CA THR A 115 -14.64 5.42 17.41
C THR A 115 -14.61 4.09 16.66
N LEU A 116 -13.42 3.50 16.50
CA LEU A 116 -13.30 2.10 16.12
C LEU A 116 -13.36 1.24 17.38
N SER A 117 -14.33 0.32 17.43
CA SER A 117 -14.46 -0.67 18.49
C SER A 117 -14.28 -2.07 17.92
N VAL A 118 -13.39 -2.87 18.51
CA VAL A 118 -13.08 -4.22 18.07
C VAL A 118 -13.11 -5.15 19.26
N VAL A 119 -13.94 -6.19 19.20
CA VAL A 119 -13.96 -7.24 20.23
C VAL A 119 -13.03 -8.36 19.80
N VAL A 120 -12.12 -8.76 20.69
CA VAL A 120 -11.20 -9.86 20.47
C VAL A 120 -11.32 -10.92 21.56
N LEU A 121 -11.11 -12.18 21.22
CA LEU A 121 -10.81 -13.22 22.19
C LEU A 121 -9.29 -13.30 22.35
N ARG A 122 -8.83 -13.03 23.56
CA ARG A 122 -7.40 -13.03 23.93
C ARG A 122 -7.12 -14.09 24.97
N LYS A 123 -6.05 -14.87 24.76
CA LYS A 123 -5.55 -15.79 25.80
C LYS A 123 -4.82 -15.01 26.88
N VAL A 124 -5.40 -14.94 28.07
CA VAL A 124 -4.72 -14.39 29.25
C VAL A 124 -3.98 -15.52 29.97
N ASN A 125 -2.67 -15.35 30.19
CA ASN A 125 -1.80 -16.33 30.85
C ASN A 125 -1.83 -17.74 30.23
N GLY A 126 -2.07 -17.84 28.91
CA GLY A 126 -2.06 -19.10 28.16
C GLY A 126 -3.19 -20.08 28.47
N LYS A 127 -4.15 -19.75 29.35
CA LYS A 127 -5.13 -20.71 29.86
C LYS A 127 -6.57 -20.46 29.43
N LYS A 128 -7.06 -19.21 29.45
CA LYS A 128 -8.47 -18.91 29.13
C LYS A 128 -8.57 -17.80 28.08
N ASN A 129 -9.43 -18.03 27.09
CA ASN A 129 -9.85 -16.99 26.16
C ASN A 129 -10.81 -16.05 26.91
N THR A 130 -10.43 -14.78 27.00
CA THR A 130 -11.26 -13.72 27.57
C THR A 130 -11.67 -12.78 26.45
N SER A 131 -12.93 -12.37 26.46
CA SER A 131 -13.42 -11.33 25.57
C SER A 131 -12.91 -9.97 26.04
N VAL A 132 -12.22 -9.25 25.16
CA VAL A 132 -11.67 -7.92 25.42
C VAL A 132 -12.15 -6.97 24.34
N THR A 133 -12.72 -5.84 24.74
CA THR A 133 -13.07 -4.76 23.82
C THR A 133 -11.90 -3.79 23.69
N LEU A 134 -11.38 -3.65 22.48
CA LEU A 134 -10.36 -2.69 22.10
C LEU A 134 -11.06 -1.50 21.43
N SER A 135 -10.75 -0.28 21.86
CA SER A 135 -11.41 0.91 21.32
C SER A 135 -10.43 2.06 21.19
N GLN A 136 -10.49 2.77 20.06
CA GLN A 136 -9.65 3.93 19.80
C GLN A 136 -10.38 4.90 18.86
N GLN A 137 -10.23 6.20 19.10
CA GLN A 137 -10.63 7.23 18.15
C GLN A 137 -9.76 7.13 16.89
N VAL A 138 -10.41 7.15 15.73
CA VAL A 138 -9.80 7.14 14.39
C VAL A 138 -9.01 8.42 14.18
N PHE A 139 -7.76 8.28 13.79
CA PHE A 139 -6.89 9.36 13.32
C PHE A 139 -6.05 8.82 12.17
N LYS A 140 -5.54 9.70 11.31
CA LYS A 140 -4.62 9.28 10.25
C LYS A 140 -3.28 8.88 10.85
N ALA A 141 -2.84 7.66 10.51
CA ALA A 141 -1.53 7.16 10.86
C ALA A 141 -0.60 7.19 9.65
N ASP A 142 0.69 7.17 9.93
CA ASP A 142 1.69 7.11 8.87
C ASP A 142 1.58 5.78 8.10
N ARG A 143 1.58 5.90 6.77
CA ARG A 143 1.63 4.78 5.83
C ARG A 143 2.71 5.06 4.81
N VAL A 144 3.68 4.15 4.74
CA VAL A 144 4.68 4.14 3.68
C VAL A 144 4.07 3.47 2.46
N ILE A 145 4.03 4.20 1.35
CA ILE A 145 3.73 3.67 0.03
C ILE A 145 5.02 3.64 -0.80
N GLU A 146 5.12 2.70 -1.72
CA GLU A 146 6.32 2.46 -2.52
C GLU A 146 6.04 2.76 -4.00
N HIS A 147 7.09 3.10 -4.74
CA HIS A 147 7.05 3.36 -6.18
C HIS A 147 5.99 4.40 -6.58
N VAL A 148 6.05 5.57 -5.96
CA VAL A 148 5.10 6.67 -6.22
C VAL A 148 5.60 7.50 -7.40
N LEU A 149 4.68 7.81 -8.32
CA LEU A 149 4.90 8.73 -9.42
C LEU A 149 4.11 10.01 -9.16
N GLU A 150 4.80 11.14 -9.16
CA GLU A 150 4.19 12.45 -8.93
C GLU A 150 4.47 13.38 -10.09
N ILE A 151 3.49 14.20 -10.46
CA ILE A 151 3.73 15.24 -11.45
C ILE A 151 4.63 16.29 -10.80
N ASN A 152 5.78 16.57 -11.41
CA ASN A 152 6.62 17.68 -10.98
C ASN A 152 5.79 18.98 -11.10
N PRO A 153 5.65 19.76 -10.01
CA PRO A 153 4.83 20.96 -9.98
C PRO A 153 5.42 22.10 -10.82
N ASN A 154 6.73 22.06 -11.11
CA ASN A 154 7.46 23.07 -11.88
C ASN A 154 8.23 22.42 -13.05
N PRO A 155 7.53 21.79 -14.03
CA PRO A 155 8.19 21.13 -15.14
C PRO A 155 8.72 22.16 -16.15
N THR A 156 9.84 21.83 -16.79
CA THR A 156 10.35 22.58 -17.94
C THR A 156 9.42 22.43 -19.16
N PRO A 157 9.47 23.37 -20.13
CA PRO A 157 8.71 23.24 -21.38
C PRO A 157 8.95 21.91 -22.11
N ALA A 158 10.20 21.45 -22.16
CA ALA A 158 10.57 20.17 -22.80
C ALA A 158 9.95 18.96 -22.08
N GLN A 159 9.93 18.97 -20.74
CA GLN A 159 9.29 17.93 -19.94
C GLN A 159 7.77 17.87 -20.18
N LEU A 160 7.11 19.03 -20.30
CA LEU A 160 5.69 19.09 -20.62
C LEU A 160 5.38 18.53 -22.02
N GLU A 161 6.20 18.87 -23.00
CA GLU A 161 6.06 18.34 -24.36
C GLU A 161 6.23 16.82 -24.39
N MET A 162 7.29 16.31 -23.76
CA MET A 162 7.52 14.86 -23.65
C MET A 162 6.34 14.16 -22.96
N ARG A 163 5.81 14.73 -21.88
CA ARG A 163 4.67 14.16 -21.15
C ARG A 163 3.42 14.07 -22.01
N LYS A 164 3.14 15.10 -22.84
CA LYS A 164 2.03 15.07 -23.80
C LYS A 164 2.19 13.92 -24.80
N ILE A 165 3.40 13.72 -25.33
CA ILE A 165 3.71 12.62 -26.26
C ILE A 165 3.46 11.27 -25.57
N TRP A 166 3.94 11.08 -24.35
CA TRP A 166 3.73 9.84 -23.57
C TRP A 166 2.25 9.54 -23.31
N TRP A 167 1.42 10.57 -23.09
CA TRP A 167 -0.03 10.41 -22.90
C TRP A 167 -0.82 10.34 -24.21
N GLY A 168 -0.14 10.31 -25.36
CA GLY A 168 -0.79 10.24 -26.67
C GLY A 168 -1.45 11.56 -27.12
N GLN A 169 -1.20 12.67 -26.41
CA GLN A 169 -1.82 13.98 -26.66
C GLN A 169 -1.11 14.80 -27.75
N GLY A 170 -0.19 14.18 -28.51
CA GLY A 170 0.59 14.83 -29.58
C GLY A 170 0.47 14.17 -30.95
N PHE A 171 -0.29 13.09 -31.09
CA PHE A 171 -0.40 12.32 -32.34
C PHE A 171 -1.62 12.69 -33.21
N CYS A 172 -2.41 13.69 -32.82
CA CYS A 172 -3.43 14.25 -33.69
C CYS A 172 -2.81 15.32 -34.61
N LYS A 173 -2.47 14.90 -35.83
CA LYS A 173 -2.50 15.72 -37.04
C LYS A 173 -3.26 14.97 -38.12
#